data_AF-A0A4U0SGX8-F1
#
_entry.id   AF-A0A4U0SGX8-F1
#
_cell.length_a   1.000
_cell.length_b   1.000
_cell.length_c   1.000
_cell.angle_alpha   90.00
_cell.angle_beta   90.00
_cell.angle_gamma   90.00
#
_symmetry.space_group_name_H-M   'P 1'
#
loop_
_entity.id
_entity.type
_entity.pdbx_description
1 polymer ?
#
loop_
_entity_poly.entity_id
_entity_poly.type
_entity_poly.pdbx_seq_one_letter_code
_entity_poly.pdbx_strand_id
1 'polypeptide(L)'
;MTTATASIGLVTFGAGAAQAATAMPAHVAAPYFEAWTGDSPATLASQSGNKYLTMAFLQTASSGSCSAYWNGSTSQPVSSSVFGSDIATIQANGGNVIPSFGGYTADTTNTDIADSCTTVSSIASVYESLVTTYNVTRIDLDIEANSLSNSAGIDRRNKAVAQVESWAASTGHTVQFSYTLPTTASGLASNALAVLQNAVSNGARVDVANIMTFDYYDGATHEMATSTQTAANGLHSQLASLYPSKTSAQLWAMIGVTEMPGIDDYGAAETFTTADATTVENWAAATGINTLSFWALQRDNGNCPGTAGSGSCSGISQSTWYFSKAFEPFTSGGSTSTNDFSVSASPASASVAPGGSASATVSTAVSSGSAQTVSLTTSGAPSGVTVSLSPTSVTAGGTSTLSVTVGSSVAAGTYPIQITGTAASGSHSTTYSLTVTSSGGGGSGSLSNAGFETGSLSPWTCQSGGAVATSPVHSGSYAAKLAPTSSQTGECDQTISLKANTTYTLKGWVQGNYAYIGVSGDASASNWTSSSSWSQLTVSFTTGSSGTVTIYVHGWYAQGSVYADDFTLA
;
A
#
# COMPACT_ATOMS: atom_id res chain seq x y z
N MET A 1 10.86 -86.62 29.18
CA MET A 1 9.92 -85.58 29.65
C MET A 1 10.73 -84.39 30.14
N THR A 2 10.67 -83.31 29.34
CA THR A 2 10.88 -81.88 29.68
C THR A 2 12.03 -81.48 30.60
N THR A 3 13.13 -81.07 29.96
CA THR A 3 14.15 -80.12 30.46
C THR A 3 13.61 -78.69 30.43
N ALA A 4 13.73 -77.96 31.54
CA ALA A 4 13.38 -76.55 31.65
C ALA A 4 14.62 -75.67 31.39
N THR A 5 14.57 -74.87 30.33
CA THR A 5 15.55 -73.83 30.02
C THR A 5 15.07 -72.49 30.58
N ALA A 6 15.83 -71.90 31.49
CA ALA A 6 15.61 -70.54 31.98
C ALA A 6 16.14 -69.52 30.96
N SER A 7 15.24 -68.69 30.43
CA SER A 7 15.58 -67.58 29.54
C SER A 7 15.78 -66.30 30.37
N ILE A 8 17.02 -65.81 30.43
CA ILE A 8 17.34 -64.49 30.97
C ILE A 8 16.93 -63.45 29.93
N GLY A 9 15.85 -62.71 30.21
CA GLY A 9 15.43 -61.57 29.40
C GLY A 9 16.38 -60.39 29.61
N LEU A 10 17.20 -60.09 28.61
CA LEU A 10 18.02 -58.89 28.56
C LEU A 10 17.08 -57.69 28.30
N VAL A 11 16.84 -56.86 29.32
CA VAL A 11 16.16 -55.58 29.14
C VAL A 11 17.16 -54.61 28.52
N THR A 12 17.11 -54.46 27.20
CA THR A 12 17.80 -53.37 26.51
C THR A 12 17.04 -52.08 26.81
N PHE A 13 17.60 -51.25 27.69
CA PHE A 13 17.25 -49.84 27.75
C PHE A 13 17.66 -49.21 26.41
N GLY A 14 16.68 -48.98 25.54
CA GLY A 14 16.89 -48.13 24.37
C GLY A 14 17.24 -46.74 24.86
N ALA A 15 18.50 -46.34 24.71
CA ALA A 15 18.85 -44.93 24.74
C ALA A 15 18.02 -44.27 23.62
N GLY A 16 17.05 -43.46 24.00
CA GLY A 16 16.33 -42.62 23.04
C GLY A 16 17.37 -41.83 22.26
N ALA A 17 17.39 -41.98 20.93
CA ALA A 17 18.21 -41.13 20.10
C ALA A 17 17.88 -39.68 20.46
N ALA A 18 18.89 -38.92 20.90
CA ALA A 18 18.74 -37.49 21.10
C ALA A 18 18.21 -36.91 19.79
N GLN A 19 16.96 -36.42 19.80
CA GLN A 19 16.44 -35.72 18.64
C GLN A 19 17.36 -34.52 18.42
N ALA A 20 17.99 -34.46 17.24
CA ALA A 20 18.77 -33.30 16.84
C ALA A 20 17.86 -32.06 16.94
N ALA A 21 18.39 -30.96 17.49
CA ALA A 21 17.63 -29.73 17.59
C ALA A 21 17.04 -29.34 16.23
N THR A 22 15.76 -28.95 16.20
CA THR A 22 15.12 -28.43 15.00
C THR A 22 15.91 -27.20 14.55
N ALA A 23 16.45 -27.24 13.32
CA ALA A 23 17.16 -26.11 12.75
C ALA A 23 16.23 -24.88 12.69
N MET A 24 16.79 -23.69 12.87
CA MET A 24 16.03 -22.45 12.69
C MET A 24 15.52 -22.36 11.25
N PRO A 25 14.23 -22.05 11.04
CA PRO A 25 13.72 -21.70 9.72
C PRO A 25 14.50 -20.53 9.12
N ALA A 26 14.52 -20.46 7.78
CA ALA A 26 15.14 -19.34 7.07
C ALA A 26 14.40 -18.01 7.31
N HIS A 27 13.09 -18.10 7.53
CA HIS A 27 12.19 -17.00 7.89
C HIS A 27 11.47 -17.40 9.18
N VAL A 28 11.59 -16.60 10.24
CA VAL A 28 11.04 -16.96 11.55
C VAL A 28 10.36 -15.76 12.22
N ALA A 29 9.13 -15.99 12.71
CA ALA A 29 8.41 -15.10 13.59
C ALA A 29 8.61 -15.55 15.04
N ALA A 30 9.38 -14.78 15.82
CA ALA A 30 9.80 -15.15 17.17
C ALA A 30 9.65 -13.99 18.16
N PRO A 31 8.42 -13.62 18.55
CA PRO A 31 8.18 -12.50 19.46
C PRO A 31 8.89 -12.69 20.81
N TYR A 32 9.19 -11.57 21.46
CA TYR A 32 9.79 -11.58 22.78
C TYR A 32 8.80 -12.11 23.82
N PHE A 33 9.30 -12.91 24.76
CA PHE A 33 8.57 -13.38 25.94
C PHE A 33 9.24 -12.84 27.20
N GLU A 34 8.47 -12.15 28.03
CA GLU A 34 8.95 -11.58 29.30
C GLU A 34 9.07 -12.66 30.39
N ALA A 35 10.29 -13.13 30.66
CA ALA A 35 10.55 -14.26 31.56
C ALA A 35 10.35 -13.96 33.06
N TRP A 36 10.07 -12.70 33.42
CA TRP A 36 9.84 -12.27 34.80
C TRP A 36 8.36 -12.29 35.22
N THR A 37 7.44 -12.48 34.28
CA THR A 37 5.99 -12.46 34.53
C THR A 37 5.49 -13.65 35.35
N GLY A 38 6.24 -14.75 35.35
CA GLY A 38 5.83 -16.03 35.96
C GLY A 38 4.94 -16.88 35.04
N ASP A 39 4.65 -16.41 33.83
CA ASP A 39 3.92 -17.16 32.82
C ASP A 39 4.72 -18.37 32.31
N SER A 40 4.01 -19.37 31.77
CA SER A 40 4.62 -20.53 31.10
C SER A 40 4.86 -20.21 29.62
N PRO A 41 6.12 -20.23 29.13
CA PRO A 41 6.42 -20.02 27.71
C PRO A 41 5.67 -20.98 26.80
N ALA A 42 5.57 -22.27 27.17
CA ALA A 42 4.87 -23.26 26.35
C ALA A 42 3.36 -22.99 26.27
N THR A 43 2.78 -22.52 27.37
CA THR A 43 1.36 -22.17 27.41
C THR A 43 1.08 -20.97 26.51
N LEU A 44 1.86 -19.89 26.62
CA LEU A 44 1.65 -18.70 25.79
C LEU A 44 1.99 -18.94 24.32
N ALA A 45 3.04 -19.72 24.02
CA ALA A 45 3.32 -20.20 22.67
C ALA A 45 2.11 -20.96 22.08
N SER A 46 1.50 -21.86 22.84
CA SER A 46 0.32 -22.61 22.39
C SER A 46 -0.91 -21.72 22.18
N GLN A 47 -1.13 -20.71 23.03
CA GLN A 47 -2.29 -19.82 22.93
C GLN A 47 -2.19 -18.84 21.77
N SER A 48 -1.02 -18.24 21.61
CA SER A 48 -0.71 -17.32 20.50
C SER A 48 -0.56 -18.04 19.16
N GLY A 49 -0.12 -19.31 19.19
CA GLY A 49 0.26 -20.09 18.02
C GLY A 49 1.69 -19.84 17.54
N ASN A 50 2.48 -19.04 18.27
CA ASN A 50 3.90 -18.88 17.97
C ASN A 50 4.66 -20.16 18.30
N LYS A 51 5.39 -20.69 17.31
CA LYS A 51 6.27 -21.85 17.50
C LYS A 51 7.66 -21.46 17.99
N TYR A 52 8.06 -20.22 17.77
CA TYR A 52 9.36 -19.71 18.19
C TYR A 52 9.16 -18.51 19.10
N LEU A 53 9.95 -18.42 20.17
CA LEU A 53 9.91 -17.31 21.13
C LEU A 53 11.33 -16.81 21.41
N THR A 54 11.50 -15.50 21.48
CA THR A 54 12.73 -14.87 21.97
C THR A 54 12.59 -14.61 23.47
N MET A 55 13.36 -15.30 24.30
CA MET A 55 13.16 -15.30 25.75
C MET A 55 13.99 -14.17 26.38
N ALA A 56 13.33 -13.17 26.94
CA ALA A 56 13.93 -11.97 27.55
C ALA A 56 13.91 -12.05 29.09
N PHE A 57 14.97 -11.72 29.83
CA PHE A 57 16.36 -11.57 29.41
C PHE A 57 17.28 -12.35 30.34
N LEU A 58 18.43 -12.74 29.81
CA LEU A 58 19.58 -13.21 30.58
C LEU A 58 20.49 -12.03 30.90
N GLN A 59 20.84 -11.90 32.17
CA GLN A 59 21.75 -10.88 32.67
C GLN A 59 22.53 -11.45 33.86
N THR A 60 23.56 -10.74 34.32
CA THR A 60 24.31 -11.19 35.50
C THR A 60 23.72 -10.61 36.79
N ALA A 61 23.82 -11.35 37.89
CA ALA A 61 23.24 -10.93 39.18
C ALA A 61 23.94 -9.69 39.78
N SER A 62 25.21 -9.50 39.44
CA SER A 62 25.99 -8.32 39.77
C SER A 62 27.19 -8.19 38.83
N SER A 63 27.73 -6.98 38.70
CA SER A 63 28.97 -6.75 37.95
C SER A 63 30.11 -7.64 38.48
N GLY A 64 30.88 -8.26 37.59
CA GLY A 64 31.97 -9.17 37.93
C GLY A 64 31.56 -10.60 38.28
N SER A 65 30.26 -10.92 38.42
CA SER A 65 29.82 -12.26 38.84
C SER A 65 29.97 -13.34 37.77
N CYS A 66 30.01 -12.95 36.48
CA CYS A 66 30.25 -13.83 35.35
C CYS A 66 29.35 -15.07 35.22
N SER A 67 28.15 -15.00 35.79
CA SER A 67 27.13 -16.04 35.65
C SER A 67 25.85 -15.40 35.16
N ALA A 68 25.22 -15.98 34.14
CA ALA A 68 23.95 -15.51 33.64
C ALA A 68 22.78 -16.20 34.34
N TYR A 69 21.76 -15.40 34.63
CA TYR A 69 20.52 -15.84 35.22
C TYR A 69 19.37 -15.18 34.46
N TRP A 70 18.26 -15.89 34.33
CA TRP A 70 17.03 -15.27 33.86
C TRP A 70 16.66 -14.15 34.82
N ASN A 71 16.39 -12.96 34.26
CA ASN A 71 16.08 -11.75 35.01
C ASN A 71 17.18 -11.33 36.01
N GLY A 72 18.41 -11.86 35.88
CA GLY A 72 19.52 -11.65 36.82
C GLY A 72 19.30 -12.24 38.20
N SER A 73 18.26 -13.04 38.37
CA SER A 73 17.93 -13.62 39.67
C SER A 73 18.68 -14.93 39.89
N THR A 74 19.45 -15.01 40.98
CA THR A 74 20.15 -16.26 41.34
C THR A 74 19.22 -17.45 41.59
N SER A 75 17.91 -17.22 41.78
CA SER A 75 16.88 -18.26 41.85
C SER A 75 16.48 -18.84 40.50
N GLN A 76 16.87 -18.22 39.38
CA GLN A 76 16.53 -18.63 38.02
C GLN A 76 17.81 -18.86 37.17
N PRO A 77 18.68 -19.80 37.56
CA PRO A 77 19.88 -20.12 36.78
C PRO A 77 19.54 -20.72 35.41
N VAL A 78 20.52 -20.70 34.51
CA VAL A 78 20.52 -21.55 33.32
C VAL A 78 20.58 -23.02 33.77
N SER A 79 19.44 -23.69 33.78
CA SER A 79 19.27 -25.05 34.32
C SER A 79 18.02 -25.67 33.72
N SER A 80 18.02 -27.00 33.51
CA SER A 80 16.82 -27.73 33.05
C SER A 80 15.63 -27.60 34.02
N SER A 81 15.87 -27.26 35.29
CA SER A 81 14.81 -26.99 36.27
C SER A 81 14.11 -25.63 36.08
N VAL A 82 14.65 -24.74 35.25
CA VAL A 82 14.12 -23.40 34.98
C VAL A 82 13.80 -23.33 33.49
N PHE A 83 12.52 -23.23 33.14
CA PHE A 83 11.99 -23.27 31.76
C PHE A 83 12.30 -24.52 30.92
N GLY A 84 13.14 -25.46 31.39
CA GLY A 84 13.51 -26.64 30.59
C GLY A 84 12.33 -27.49 30.13
N SER A 85 11.29 -27.65 30.96
CA SER A 85 10.06 -28.36 30.56
C SER A 85 9.24 -27.61 29.52
N ASP A 86 9.15 -26.28 29.63
CA ASP A 86 8.45 -25.44 28.65
C ASP A 86 9.17 -25.45 27.31
N ILE A 87 10.49 -25.27 27.32
CA ILE A 87 11.32 -25.29 26.12
C ILE A 87 11.23 -26.65 25.42
N ALA A 88 11.33 -27.75 26.16
CA ALA A 88 11.15 -29.09 25.61
C ALA A 88 9.76 -29.30 25.00
N THR A 89 8.72 -28.70 25.59
CA THR A 89 7.35 -28.75 25.06
C THR A 89 7.22 -27.97 23.76
N ILE A 90 7.81 -26.77 23.67
CA ILE A 90 7.85 -25.97 22.43
C ILE A 90 8.60 -26.74 21.33
N GLN A 91 9.75 -27.32 21.66
CA GLN A 91 10.54 -28.14 20.74
C GLN A 91 9.78 -29.38 20.25
N ALA A 92 9.07 -30.08 21.14
CA ALA A 92 8.22 -31.22 20.77
C ALA A 92 7.07 -30.82 19.82
N ASN A 93 6.64 -29.56 19.85
CA ASN A 93 5.63 -29.00 18.95
C ASN A 93 6.22 -28.41 17.64
N GLY A 94 7.49 -28.71 17.34
CA GLY A 94 8.16 -28.28 16.11
C GLY A 94 8.69 -26.85 16.15
N GLY A 95 8.81 -26.27 17.34
CA GLY A 95 9.34 -24.94 17.59
C GLY A 95 10.75 -24.94 18.19
N ASN A 96 11.23 -23.78 18.63
CA ASN A 96 12.38 -23.65 19.52
C ASN A 96 12.36 -22.27 20.22
N VAL A 97 13.20 -22.05 21.23
CA VAL A 97 13.37 -20.73 21.84
C VAL A 97 14.71 -20.10 21.46
N ILE A 98 14.78 -18.78 21.52
CA ILE A 98 15.97 -17.96 21.31
C ILE A 98 16.27 -17.23 22.63
N PRO A 99 17.17 -17.72 23.49
CA PRO A 99 17.54 -16.99 24.70
C PRO A 99 18.19 -15.66 24.34
N SER A 100 17.69 -14.56 24.92
CA SER A 100 18.21 -13.21 24.69
C SER A 100 18.96 -12.69 25.90
N PHE A 101 20.16 -12.16 25.67
CA PHE A 101 20.94 -11.41 26.67
C PHE A 101 20.70 -9.92 26.54
N GLY A 102 20.85 -9.21 27.65
CA GLY A 102 20.85 -7.75 27.66
C GLY A 102 19.46 -7.15 27.87
N GLY A 103 19.08 -6.25 26.97
CA GLY A 103 17.88 -5.42 27.07
C GLY A 103 18.10 -4.18 27.96
N TYR A 104 17.23 -3.17 27.81
CA TYR A 104 17.38 -1.84 28.42
C TYR A 104 17.78 -1.86 29.90
N THR A 105 17.18 -2.75 30.71
CA THR A 105 17.49 -2.83 32.14
C THR A 105 18.90 -3.37 32.42
N ALA A 106 19.36 -4.38 31.68
CA ALA A 106 20.72 -4.92 31.82
C ALA A 106 21.79 -3.90 31.41
N ASP A 107 21.45 -3.04 30.46
CA ASP A 107 22.39 -2.09 29.84
C ASP A 107 22.37 -0.72 30.53
N THR A 108 21.47 -0.50 31.48
CA THR A 108 21.38 0.74 32.27
C THR A 108 21.54 0.54 33.77
N THR A 109 20.83 -0.45 34.33
CA THR A 109 20.62 -0.56 35.78
C THR A 109 21.30 -1.81 36.35
N ASN A 110 21.17 -2.93 35.65
CA ASN A 110 21.85 -4.18 35.99
C ASN A 110 23.13 -4.28 35.17
N THR A 111 23.47 -5.48 34.68
CA THR A 111 24.68 -5.65 33.88
C THR A 111 24.58 -6.84 32.95
N ASP A 112 24.65 -6.54 31.65
CA ASP A 112 24.88 -7.50 30.58
C ASP A 112 26.14 -8.33 30.86
N ILE A 113 26.16 -9.56 30.35
CA ILE A 113 27.28 -10.47 30.58
C ILE A 113 28.60 -9.94 30.02
N ALA A 114 28.56 -9.24 28.89
CA ALA A 114 29.76 -8.65 28.32
C ALA A 114 30.21 -7.41 29.10
N ASP A 115 29.36 -6.74 29.84
CA ASP A 115 29.78 -5.61 30.70
C ASP A 115 30.22 -6.07 32.08
N SER A 116 29.66 -7.19 32.55
CA SER A 116 29.96 -7.80 33.85
C SER A 116 31.28 -8.56 33.86
N CYS A 117 31.53 -9.36 32.83
CA CYS A 117 32.73 -10.18 32.75
C CYS A 117 33.96 -9.43 32.28
N THR A 118 35.15 -9.95 32.59
CA THR A 118 36.42 -9.42 32.05
C THR A 118 37.13 -10.42 31.14
N THR A 119 36.68 -11.68 31.10
CA THR A 119 37.35 -12.77 30.37
C THR A 119 36.43 -13.30 29.27
N VAL A 120 36.93 -13.33 28.03
CA VAL A 120 36.21 -13.83 26.85
C VAL A 120 35.72 -15.27 27.04
N SER A 121 36.57 -16.16 27.55
CA SER A 121 36.24 -17.58 27.73
C SER A 121 35.11 -17.81 28.74
N SER A 122 34.98 -16.94 29.75
CA SER A 122 33.88 -17.04 30.72
C SER A 122 32.54 -16.68 30.07
N ILE A 123 32.52 -15.66 29.21
CA ILE A 123 31.33 -15.29 28.43
C ILE A 123 30.96 -16.45 27.48
N ALA A 124 31.95 -16.96 26.74
CA ALA A 124 31.75 -18.10 25.83
C ALA A 124 31.17 -19.33 26.55
N SER A 125 31.71 -19.68 27.72
CA SER A 125 31.22 -20.81 28.53
C SER A 125 29.75 -20.67 28.90
N VAL A 126 29.27 -19.44 29.13
CA VAL A 126 27.84 -19.21 29.41
C VAL A 126 26.98 -19.39 28.16
N TYR A 127 27.41 -18.91 26.99
CA TYR A 127 26.71 -19.16 25.73
C TYR A 127 26.66 -20.66 25.39
N GLU A 128 27.78 -21.38 25.56
CA GLU A 128 27.85 -22.85 25.40
C GLU A 128 26.89 -23.57 26.35
N SER A 129 26.75 -23.07 27.59
CA SER A 129 25.85 -23.65 28.59
C SER A 129 24.38 -23.57 28.18
N LEU A 130 23.95 -22.51 27.47
CA LEU A 130 22.58 -22.41 26.95
C LEU A 130 22.32 -23.44 25.87
N VAL A 131 23.23 -23.54 24.89
CA VAL A 131 23.14 -24.50 23.79
C VAL A 131 23.04 -25.92 24.33
N THR A 132 23.87 -26.27 25.31
CA THR A 132 23.91 -27.62 25.88
C THR A 132 22.77 -27.91 26.87
N THR A 133 22.31 -26.91 27.63
CA THR A 133 21.23 -27.10 28.63
C THR A 133 19.86 -27.17 27.99
N TYR A 134 19.57 -26.28 27.03
CA TYR A 134 18.24 -26.13 26.43
C TYR A 134 18.15 -26.65 25.00
N ASN A 135 19.24 -27.13 24.40
CA ASN A 135 19.28 -27.60 23.01
C ASN A 135 18.81 -26.52 22.01
N VAL A 136 19.17 -25.27 22.27
CA VAL A 136 18.82 -24.11 21.43
C VAL A 136 19.85 -23.93 20.32
N THR A 137 19.41 -23.42 19.18
CA THR A 137 20.23 -23.25 17.97
C THR A 137 20.48 -21.78 17.61
N ARG A 138 19.92 -20.84 18.39
CA ARG A 138 20.13 -19.40 18.21
C ARG A 138 20.16 -18.72 19.58
N ILE A 139 21.06 -17.77 19.74
CA ILE A 139 21.16 -16.86 20.88
C ILE A 139 20.96 -15.45 20.34
N ASP A 140 20.18 -14.64 21.06
CA ASP A 140 20.00 -13.22 20.77
C ASP A 140 20.83 -12.36 21.74
N LEU A 141 21.40 -11.30 21.20
CA LEU A 141 22.22 -10.32 21.91
C LEU A 141 21.52 -8.97 21.73
N ASP A 142 20.66 -8.63 22.69
CA ASP A 142 19.94 -7.36 22.71
C ASP A 142 20.80 -6.30 23.40
N ILE A 143 21.33 -5.37 22.60
CA ILE A 143 22.39 -4.45 23.00
C ILE A 143 21.88 -3.02 22.83
N GLU A 144 21.72 -2.36 23.96
CA GLU A 144 21.08 -1.07 24.11
C GLU A 144 21.94 -0.10 24.94
N ALA A 145 21.45 1.14 25.08
CA ALA A 145 21.92 2.13 26.04
C ALA A 145 23.46 2.19 26.25
N ASN A 146 23.96 1.96 27.48
CA ASN A 146 25.37 2.13 27.80
C ASN A 146 26.25 1.07 27.11
N SER A 147 25.70 -0.12 26.86
CA SER A 147 26.42 -1.24 26.25
C SER A 147 26.75 -0.99 24.77
N LEU A 148 26.02 -0.10 24.09
CA LEU A 148 26.34 0.39 22.75
C LEU A 148 27.62 1.25 22.68
N SER A 149 28.03 1.83 23.81
CA SER A 149 29.21 2.72 23.86
C SER A 149 30.37 2.13 24.64
N ASN A 150 30.19 0.96 25.29
CA ASN A 150 31.26 0.26 25.99
C ASN A 150 32.10 -0.58 25.02
N SER A 151 33.09 0.04 24.37
CA SER A 151 33.95 -0.62 23.39
C SER A 151 34.66 -1.87 23.91
N ALA A 152 35.04 -1.90 25.20
CA ALA A 152 35.67 -3.07 25.81
C ALA A 152 34.67 -4.22 26.02
N GLY A 153 33.41 -3.91 26.36
CA GLY A 153 32.32 -4.88 26.43
C GLY A 153 32.00 -5.47 25.05
N ILE A 154 31.82 -4.60 24.05
CA ILE A 154 31.55 -4.99 22.65
C ILE A 154 32.63 -5.93 22.11
N ASP A 155 33.91 -5.59 22.29
CA ASP A 155 35.02 -6.41 21.80
C ASP A 155 35.08 -7.79 22.46
N ARG A 156 34.86 -7.85 23.79
CA ARG A 156 34.82 -9.12 24.51
C ARG A 156 33.60 -9.97 24.13
N ARG A 157 32.43 -9.36 23.93
CA ARG A 157 31.20 -10.03 23.46
C ARG A 157 31.46 -10.73 22.13
N ASN A 158 31.97 -10.00 21.16
CA ASN A 158 32.18 -10.50 19.81
C ASN A 158 33.30 -11.54 19.72
N LYS A 159 34.38 -11.40 20.51
CA LYS A 159 35.38 -12.47 20.64
C LYS A 159 34.79 -13.74 21.25
N ALA A 160 33.88 -13.60 22.21
CA ALA A 160 33.21 -14.75 22.81
C ALA A 160 32.27 -15.43 21.80
N VAL A 161 31.53 -14.65 21.00
CA VAL A 161 30.74 -15.18 19.88
C VAL A 161 31.61 -16.01 18.94
N ALA A 162 32.71 -15.45 18.42
CA ALA A 162 33.61 -16.18 17.50
C ALA A 162 34.18 -17.48 18.13
N GLN A 163 34.47 -17.44 19.43
CA GLN A 163 34.92 -18.63 20.17
C GLN A 163 33.83 -19.70 20.23
N VAL A 164 32.57 -19.32 20.51
CA VAL A 164 31.43 -20.25 20.61
C VAL A 164 31.07 -20.83 19.24
N GLU A 165 31.16 -20.03 18.18
CA GLU A 165 30.98 -20.51 16.80
C GLU A 165 32.03 -21.58 16.44
N SER A 166 33.29 -21.36 16.82
CA SER A 166 34.38 -22.32 16.64
C SER A 166 34.17 -23.58 17.46
N TRP A 167 33.76 -23.43 18.73
CA TRP A 167 33.40 -24.54 19.61
C TRP A 167 32.27 -25.38 19.00
N ALA A 168 31.18 -24.74 18.56
CA ALA A 168 30.02 -25.43 18.02
C ALA A 168 30.38 -26.25 16.78
N ALA A 169 31.15 -25.64 15.86
CA ALA A 169 31.65 -26.33 14.67
C ALA A 169 32.53 -27.54 15.01
N SER A 170 33.39 -27.44 16.03
CA SER A 170 34.29 -28.52 16.45
C SER A 170 33.62 -29.66 17.22
N THR A 171 32.47 -29.39 17.84
CA THR A 171 31.75 -30.33 18.72
C THR A 171 30.49 -30.91 18.07
N GLY A 172 30.14 -30.46 16.86
CA GLY A 172 28.95 -30.90 16.14
C GLY A 172 27.66 -30.20 16.56
N HIS A 173 27.75 -29.12 17.33
CA HIS A 173 26.62 -28.24 17.62
C HIS A 173 26.40 -27.23 16.49
N THR A 174 25.19 -26.68 16.42
CA THR A 174 24.86 -25.54 15.55
C THR A 174 24.36 -24.40 16.41
N VAL A 175 24.93 -23.20 16.19
CA VAL A 175 24.50 -21.98 16.89
C VAL A 175 24.57 -20.79 15.94
N GLN A 176 23.50 -20.00 15.97
CA GLN A 176 23.40 -18.70 15.32
C GLN A 176 23.40 -17.58 16.36
N PHE A 177 23.96 -16.43 16.02
CA PHE A 177 23.87 -15.22 16.84
C PHE A 177 23.05 -14.15 16.13
N SER A 178 21.98 -13.73 16.81
CA SER A 178 21.17 -12.56 16.48
C SER A 178 21.70 -11.37 17.29
N TYR A 179 21.82 -10.22 16.64
CA TYR A 179 22.16 -8.95 17.27
C TYR A 179 20.92 -8.07 17.20
N THR A 180 20.24 -7.90 18.32
CA THR A 180 19.11 -6.98 18.45
C THR A 180 19.64 -5.61 18.86
N LEU A 181 19.33 -4.59 18.05
CA LEU A 181 19.93 -3.26 18.15
C LEU A 181 18.88 -2.18 17.95
N PRO A 182 18.94 -1.05 18.67
CA PRO A 182 18.12 0.11 18.37
C PRO A 182 18.53 0.71 17.03
N THR A 183 17.56 1.24 16.31
CA THR A 183 17.77 1.86 15.00
C THR A 183 17.18 3.26 14.95
N THR A 184 17.65 4.06 14.00
CA THR A 184 16.90 5.23 13.54
C THR A 184 15.88 4.79 12.48
N ALA A 185 14.99 5.69 12.06
CA ALA A 185 14.11 5.46 10.90
C ALA A 185 14.87 5.27 9.56
N SER A 186 16.21 5.41 9.56
CA SER A 186 17.09 5.29 8.39
C SER A 186 18.20 4.25 8.53
N GLY A 187 18.09 3.35 9.52
CA GLY A 187 19.08 2.30 9.82
C GLY A 187 19.85 2.59 11.11
N LEU A 188 20.87 1.77 11.39
CA LEU A 188 21.59 1.83 12.66
C LEU A 188 22.32 3.17 12.84
N ALA A 189 22.23 3.75 14.04
CA ALA A 189 23.11 4.82 14.45
C ALA A 189 24.57 4.32 14.54
N SER A 190 25.53 5.25 14.60
CA SER A 190 26.97 4.94 14.52
C SER A 190 27.46 4.01 15.64
N ASN A 191 26.94 4.16 16.86
CA ASN A 191 27.26 3.31 18.01
C ASN A 191 26.74 1.87 17.83
N ALA A 192 25.50 1.70 17.37
CA ALA A 192 24.95 0.38 17.07
C ALA A 192 25.64 -0.29 15.87
N LEU A 193 25.96 0.47 14.82
CA LEU A 193 26.74 -0.04 13.69
C LEU A 193 28.16 -0.46 14.11
N ALA A 194 28.77 0.22 15.10
CA ALA A 194 30.08 -0.14 15.63
C ALA A 194 30.11 -1.53 16.28
N VAL A 195 28.99 -2.01 16.83
CA VAL A 195 28.85 -3.37 17.35
C VAL A 195 29.05 -4.39 16.24
N LEU A 196 28.36 -4.22 15.11
CA LEU A 196 28.46 -5.13 13.96
C LEU A 196 29.83 -5.02 13.26
N GLN A 197 30.39 -3.81 13.17
CA GLN A 197 31.75 -3.61 12.65
C GLN A 197 32.78 -4.38 13.48
N ASN A 198 32.66 -4.32 14.81
CA ASN A 198 33.56 -5.04 15.70
C ASN A 198 33.34 -6.56 15.61
N ALA A 199 32.12 -7.04 15.40
CA ALA A 199 31.83 -8.46 15.17
C ALA A 199 32.59 -8.97 13.93
N VAL A 200 32.45 -8.27 12.81
CA VAL A 200 33.16 -8.57 11.56
C VAL A 200 34.68 -8.54 11.76
N SER A 201 35.22 -7.54 12.48
CA SER A 201 36.67 -7.44 12.70
C SER A 201 37.23 -8.57 13.58
N ASN A 202 36.40 -9.11 14.48
CA ASN A 202 36.77 -10.23 15.35
C ASN A 202 36.46 -11.61 14.74
N GLY A 203 35.91 -11.66 13.52
CA GLY A 203 35.55 -12.90 12.84
C GLY A 203 34.32 -13.60 13.41
N ALA A 204 33.52 -12.90 14.22
CA ALA A 204 32.22 -13.37 14.66
C ALA A 204 31.22 -13.26 13.50
N ARG A 205 30.43 -14.30 13.23
CA ARG A 205 29.35 -14.17 12.24
C ARG A 205 28.19 -13.40 12.84
N VAL A 206 27.67 -12.46 12.06
CA VAL A 206 26.35 -11.88 12.30
C VAL A 206 25.36 -12.73 11.49
N ASP A 207 24.64 -13.65 12.14
CA ASP A 207 23.63 -14.46 11.44
C ASP A 207 22.34 -13.68 11.24
N VAL A 208 21.96 -12.85 12.23
CA VAL A 208 20.85 -11.89 12.12
C VAL A 208 21.27 -10.55 12.71
N ALA A 209 21.09 -9.46 11.96
CA ALA A 209 21.05 -8.09 12.47
C ALA A 209 19.58 -7.69 12.58
N ASN A 210 19.05 -7.76 13.80
CA ASN A 210 17.65 -7.52 14.14
C ASN A 210 17.50 -6.09 14.66
N ILE A 211 16.70 -5.24 14.00
CA ILE A 211 16.54 -3.84 14.41
C ILE A 211 15.21 -3.61 15.10
N MET A 212 15.23 -2.87 16.21
CA MET A 212 14.03 -2.44 16.93
C MET A 212 13.44 -1.19 16.26
N THR A 213 12.39 -1.38 15.47
CA THR A 213 11.77 -0.35 14.60
C THR A 213 10.65 0.39 15.32
N PHE A 214 10.92 0.82 16.53
CA PHE A 214 10.06 1.62 17.41
C PHE A 214 10.96 2.46 18.32
N ASP A 215 10.38 3.36 19.10
CA ASP A 215 11.12 4.19 20.05
C ASP A 215 12.21 5.03 19.35
N TYR A 216 11.87 5.70 18.24
CA TYR A 216 12.84 6.50 17.49
C TYR A 216 13.31 7.74 18.26
N TYR A 217 12.47 8.29 19.14
CA TYR A 217 12.75 9.46 20.00
C TYR A 217 13.31 10.69 19.24
N ASP A 218 12.98 10.84 17.95
CA ASP A 218 13.55 11.88 17.09
C ASP A 218 12.70 13.17 17.03
N GLY A 219 11.56 13.18 17.72
CA GLY A 219 10.64 14.32 17.75
C GLY A 219 9.58 14.30 16.63
N ALA A 220 9.53 13.26 15.81
CA ALA A 220 8.59 13.14 14.70
C ALA A 220 7.43 12.16 14.99
N THR A 221 6.41 12.24 14.15
CA THR A 221 5.36 11.22 14.05
C THR A 221 5.74 10.26 12.94
N HIS A 222 5.71 8.96 13.22
CA HIS A 222 6.08 7.93 12.27
C HIS A 222 4.85 7.15 11.81
N GLU A 223 4.76 6.96 10.50
CA GLU A 223 4.00 5.83 9.96
C GLU A 223 4.91 4.61 10.11
N MET A 224 4.54 3.69 11.00
CA MET A 224 5.46 2.67 11.51
C MET A 224 5.84 1.67 10.43
N ALA A 225 4.90 1.22 9.58
CA ALA A 225 5.23 0.26 8.53
C ALA A 225 6.25 0.82 7.53
N THR A 226 6.09 2.09 7.13
CA THR A 226 7.04 2.80 6.25
C THR A 226 8.38 3.02 6.94
N SER A 227 8.37 3.34 8.24
CA SER A 227 9.58 3.59 9.01
C SER A 227 10.39 2.30 9.22
N THR A 228 9.74 1.16 9.51
CA THR A 228 10.34 -0.18 9.50
C THR A 228 11.03 -0.47 8.16
N GLN A 229 10.32 -0.30 7.05
CA GLN A 229 10.87 -0.56 5.71
C GLN A 229 12.07 0.34 5.39
N THR A 230 11.99 1.62 5.77
CA THR A 230 13.06 2.60 5.53
C THR A 230 14.30 2.28 6.37
N ALA A 231 14.11 1.96 7.65
CA ALA A 231 15.19 1.57 8.55
C ALA A 231 15.88 0.29 8.07
N ALA A 232 15.10 -0.71 7.63
CA ALA A 232 15.64 -1.96 7.11
C ALA A 232 16.41 -1.78 5.80
N ASN A 233 15.99 -0.89 4.89
CA ASN A 233 16.77 -0.51 3.71
C ASN A 233 18.09 0.19 4.06
N GLY A 234 18.07 1.05 5.09
CA GLY A 234 19.27 1.65 5.65
C GLY A 234 20.25 0.61 6.18
N LEU A 235 19.75 -0.33 6.97
CA LEU A 235 20.54 -1.47 7.47
C LEU A 235 21.08 -2.33 6.32
N HIS A 236 20.29 -2.61 5.29
CA HIS A 236 20.75 -3.35 4.10
C HIS A 236 21.97 -2.70 3.46
N SER A 237 21.94 -1.37 3.30
CA SER A 237 23.07 -0.60 2.76
C SER A 237 24.31 -0.64 3.67
N GLN A 238 24.09 -0.61 4.98
CA GLN A 238 25.16 -0.76 5.98
C GLN A 238 25.77 -2.16 5.92
N LEU A 239 24.96 -3.21 5.84
CA LEU A 239 25.41 -4.60 5.71
C LEU A 239 26.13 -4.83 4.37
N ALA A 240 25.71 -4.19 3.27
CA ALA A 240 26.42 -4.25 2.00
C ALA A 240 27.84 -3.69 2.10
N SER A 241 28.04 -2.66 2.94
CA SER A 241 29.35 -2.09 3.21
C SER A 241 30.22 -3.02 4.08
N LEU A 242 29.62 -3.73 5.03
CA LEU A 242 30.31 -4.70 5.89
C LEU A 242 30.64 -6.02 5.18
N TYR A 243 29.79 -6.44 4.25
CA TYR A 243 29.87 -7.73 3.57
C TYR A 243 29.79 -7.55 2.04
N PRO A 244 30.80 -6.92 1.40
CA PRO A 244 30.74 -6.57 -0.02
C PRO A 244 30.71 -7.77 -0.98
N SER A 245 30.97 -8.98 -0.48
CA SER A 245 30.89 -10.23 -1.25
C SER A 245 29.51 -10.89 -1.23
N LYS A 246 28.59 -10.44 -0.37
CA LYS A 246 27.23 -10.99 -0.30
C LYS A 246 26.32 -10.36 -1.34
N THR A 247 25.44 -11.16 -1.91
CA THR A 247 24.36 -10.68 -2.79
C THR A 247 23.30 -9.94 -1.97
N SER A 248 22.49 -9.10 -2.64
CA SER A 248 21.38 -8.39 -1.98
C SER A 248 20.42 -9.33 -1.24
N ALA A 249 20.08 -10.48 -1.84
CA ALA A 249 19.21 -11.47 -1.20
C ALA A 249 19.85 -12.08 0.06
N GLN A 250 21.16 -12.33 0.05
CA GLN A 250 21.87 -12.81 1.24
C GLN A 250 21.94 -11.75 2.34
N LEU A 251 22.02 -10.46 1.98
CA LEU A 251 21.98 -9.36 2.94
C LEU A 251 20.58 -9.21 3.55
N TRP A 252 19.52 -9.30 2.75
CA TRP A 252 18.14 -9.32 3.27
C TRP A 252 17.91 -10.51 4.20
N ALA A 253 18.40 -11.71 3.84
CA ALA A 253 18.33 -12.90 4.69
C ALA A 253 19.16 -12.81 5.99
N MET A 254 19.89 -11.72 6.22
CA MET A 254 20.54 -11.39 7.50
C MET A 254 19.76 -10.37 8.33
N ILE A 255 18.72 -9.74 7.78
CA ILE A 255 17.98 -8.67 8.48
C ILE A 255 16.84 -9.27 9.29
N GLY A 256 16.66 -8.79 10.51
CA GLY A 256 15.42 -8.94 11.28
C GLY A 256 14.82 -7.59 11.61
N VAL A 257 13.51 -7.53 11.82
CA VAL A 257 12.84 -6.36 12.42
C VAL A 257 12.02 -6.79 13.63
N THR A 258 12.09 -5.97 14.68
CA THR A 258 11.31 -6.13 15.91
C THR A 258 10.44 -4.91 16.10
N GLU A 259 9.12 -5.14 16.13
CA GLU A 259 8.13 -4.08 16.31
C GLU A 259 7.70 -3.95 17.78
N MET A 260 7.07 -2.85 18.15
CA MET A 260 6.38 -2.73 19.43
C MET A 260 4.87 -2.58 19.18
N PRO A 261 4.03 -3.61 19.40
CA PRO A 261 2.62 -3.57 19.04
C PRO A 261 1.87 -2.44 19.75
N GLY A 262 1.03 -1.73 19.01
CA GLY A 262 0.26 -0.59 19.49
C GLY A 262 1.13 0.62 19.82
N ILE A 263 0.82 1.31 20.92
CA ILE A 263 1.48 2.56 21.31
C ILE A 263 2.79 2.21 22.03
N ASP A 264 3.92 2.67 21.51
CA ASP A 264 5.24 2.44 22.10
C ASP A 264 5.53 3.37 23.29
N ASP A 265 6.77 3.43 23.75
CA ASP A 265 7.17 4.25 24.90
C ASP A 265 7.26 5.75 24.56
N TYR A 266 7.50 6.09 23.29
CA TYR A 266 7.45 7.48 22.81
C TYR A 266 6.02 8.03 22.81
N GLY A 267 5.03 7.18 22.53
CA GLY A 267 3.61 7.46 22.68
C GLY A 267 2.86 7.50 21.35
N ALA A 268 1.68 8.11 21.30
CA ALA A 268 0.76 7.99 20.16
C ALA A 268 1.30 8.50 18.80
N ALA A 269 2.46 9.17 18.79
CA ALA A 269 3.17 9.55 17.57
C ALA A 269 3.86 8.36 16.89
N GLU A 270 4.09 7.27 17.62
CA GLU A 270 4.62 6.00 17.16
C GLU A 270 3.63 4.90 17.61
N THR A 271 2.70 4.55 16.72
CA THR A 271 1.69 3.52 17.00
C THR A 271 1.72 2.47 15.91
N PHE A 272 2.22 1.28 16.24
CA PHE A 272 2.21 0.13 15.34
C PHE A 272 0.82 -0.52 15.33
N THR A 273 0.04 -0.21 14.32
CA THR A 273 -1.36 -0.64 14.22
C THR A 273 -1.51 -2.08 13.72
N THR A 274 -2.73 -2.61 13.82
CA THR A 274 -3.08 -3.92 13.25
C THR A 274 -2.95 -3.97 11.71
N ALA A 275 -3.07 -2.83 11.03
CA ALA A 275 -2.83 -2.72 9.59
C ALA A 275 -1.34 -2.73 9.27
N ASP A 276 -0.51 -2.11 10.11
CA ASP A 276 0.94 -2.08 9.96
C ASP A 276 1.53 -3.48 10.10
N ALA A 277 1.02 -4.28 11.04
CA ALA A 277 1.41 -5.68 11.18
C ALA A 277 1.21 -6.48 9.88
N THR A 278 0.07 -6.28 9.22
CA THR A 278 -0.18 -6.95 7.93
C THR A 278 0.77 -6.43 6.86
N THR A 279 0.99 -5.11 6.80
CA THR A 279 1.89 -4.49 5.83
C THR A 279 3.33 -4.96 5.98
N VAL A 280 3.86 -4.96 7.21
CA VAL A 280 5.23 -5.38 7.52
C VAL A 280 5.43 -6.87 7.27
N GLU A 281 4.48 -7.73 7.64
CA GLU A 281 4.61 -9.16 7.37
C GLU A 281 4.72 -9.45 5.88
N ASN A 282 3.83 -8.86 5.07
CA ASN A 282 3.83 -9.07 3.63
C ASN A 282 5.12 -8.54 2.98
N TRP A 283 5.58 -7.37 3.40
CA TRP A 283 6.84 -6.80 2.94
C TRP A 283 8.03 -7.69 3.33
N ALA A 284 8.07 -8.16 4.57
CA ALA A 284 9.13 -9.01 5.10
C ALA A 284 9.21 -10.34 4.34
N ALA A 285 8.06 -10.98 4.10
CA ALA A 285 7.94 -12.21 3.32
C ALA A 285 8.38 -12.01 1.87
N ALA A 286 7.93 -10.91 1.22
CA ALA A 286 8.29 -10.60 -0.16
C ALA A 286 9.78 -10.24 -0.33
N THR A 287 10.35 -9.54 0.66
CA THR A 287 11.76 -9.13 0.68
C THR A 287 12.69 -10.29 1.04
N GLY A 288 12.18 -11.27 1.80
CA GLY A 288 12.93 -12.43 2.25
C GLY A 288 13.86 -12.11 3.42
N ILE A 289 13.41 -11.28 4.37
CA ILE A 289 14.18 -11.01 5.60
C ILE A 289 14.25 -12.25 6.50
N ASN A 290 15.17 -12.31 7.45
CA ASN A 290 15.34 -13.49 8.32
C ASN A 290 14.26 -13.60 9.40
N THR A 291 14.03 -12.51 10.13
CA THR A 291 13.31 -12.54 11.41
C THR A 291 12.26 -11.44 11.47
N LEU A 292 11.05 -11.81 11.86
CA LEU A 292 10.04 -10.90 12.38
C LEU A 292 9.92 -11.17 13.88
N SER A 293 9.91 -10.12 14.67
CA SER A 293 9.69 -10.21 16.10
C SER A 293 8.85 -9.02 16.55
N PHE A 294 8.43 -9.06 17.80
CA PHE A 294 7.87 -7.90 18.45
C PHE A 294 8.06 -7.94 19.96
N TRP A 295 8.14 -6.77 20.57
CA TRP A 295 8.14 -6.55 22.02
C TRP A 295 6.72 -6.24 22.48
N ALA A 296 5.99 -7.13 23.14
CA ALA A 296 6.30 -8.50 23.52
C ALA A 296 5.01 -9.34 23.47
N LEU A 297 5.12 -10.67 23.57
CA LEU A 297 4.01 -11.61 23.50
C LEU A 297 2.90 -11.25 24.50
N GLN A 298 3.26 -10.97 25.75
CA GLN A 298 2.30 -10.56 26.78
C GLN A 298 1.57 -9.24 26.47
N ARG A 299 2.15 -8.37 25.62
CA ARG A 299 1.52 -7.13 25.16
C ARG A 299 0.44 -7.34 24.10
N ASP A 300 0.36 -8.51 23.47
CA ASP A 300 -0.54 -8.76 22.32
C ASP A 300 -2.01 -8.96 22.74
N ASN A 301 -2.61 -7.92 23.29
CA ASN A 301 -4.02 -7.85 23.62
C ASN A 301 -4.52 -6.40 23.70
N GLY A 302 -5.83 -6.23 23.47
CA GLY A 302 -6.47 -4.91 23.38
C GLY A 302 -7.10 -4.39 24.67
N ASN A 303 -6.61 -4.81 25.83
CA ASN A 303 -7.30 -4.54 27.11
C ASN A 303 -7.05 -3.14 27.69
N CYS A 304 -6.16 -2.32 27.09
CA CYS A 304 -5.81 -1.00 27.63
C CYS A 304 -5.73 0.15 26.61
N PRO A 305 -6.76 0.40 25.78
CA PRO A 305 -6.72 1.48 24.78
C PRO A 305 -6.29 2.85 25.37
N GLY A 306 -5.33 3.50 24.71
CA GLY A 306 -4.77 4.79 25.11
C GLY A 306 -3.57 4.73 26.07
N THR A 307 -3.08 3.54 26.41
CA THR A 307 -1.92 3.37 27.30
C THR A 307 -0.63 3.19 26.50
N ALA A 308 0.28 4.16 26.56
CA ALA A 308 1.62 4.06 25.97
C ALA A 308 2.54 3.14 26.78
N GLY A 309 3.48 2.46 26.13
CA GLY A 309 4.59 1.74 26.78
C GLY A 309 4.20 0.62 27.75
N SER A 310 2.96 0.13 27.72
CA SER A 310 2.52 -0.88 28.69
C SER A 310 3.17 -2.24 28.41
N GLY A 311 3.77 -2.88 29.42
CA GLY A 311 4.27 -4.26 29.31
C GLY A 311 3.16 -5.33 29.25
N SER A 312 1.91 -4.99 29.56
CA SER A 312 0.83 -5.99 29.69
C SER A 312 -0.24 -5.96 28.60
N CYS A 313 -0.15 -4.99 27.68
CA CYS A 313 -1.14 -4.77 26.62
C CYS A 313 -0.60 -3.71 25.64
N SER A 314 -1.15 -3.66 24.43
CA SER A 314 -0.60 -2.85 23.33
C SER A 314 -0.95 -1.37 23.38
N GLY A 315 -1.95 -0.96 24.17
CA GLY A 315 -2.45 0.41 24.13
C GLY A 315 -3.46 0.72 23.01
N ILE A 316 -3.83 -0.26 22.18
CA ILE A 316 -4.85 -0.08 21.13
C ILE A 316 -5.98 -1.11 21.24
N SER A 317 -7.08 -0.91 20.51
CA SER A 317 -8.14 -1.92 20.42
C SER A 317 -7.76 -2.99 19.39
N GLN A 318 -7.70 -4.25 19.82
CA GLN A 318 -7.39 -5.42 19.00
C GLN A 318 -7.94 -6.70 19.67
N SER A 319 -8.03 -7.80 18.91
CA SER A 319 -8.21 -9.13 19.52
C SER A 319 -6.93 -9.60 20.20
N THR A 320 -7.05 -10.38 21.27
CA THR A 320 -5.90 -11.09 21.86
C THR A 320 -5.19 -11.93 20.80
N TRP A 321 -3.86 -11.89 20.80
CA TRP A 321 -2.96 -12.59 19.87
C TRP A 321 -3.04 -12.09 18.42
N TYR A 322 -3.53 -10.88 18.17
CA TYR A 322 -3.66 -10.37 16.79
C TYR A 322 -2.30 -10.32 16.09
N PHE A 323 -1.27 -9.73 16.72
CA PHE A 323 0.04 -9.55 16.09
C PHE A 323 0.78 -10.88 15.93
N SER A 324 0.66 -11.78 16.91
CA SER A 324 1.09 -13.18 16.82
C SER A 324 0.51 -13.87 15.59
N LYS A 325 -0.80 -13.72 15.35
CA LYS A 325 -1.48 -14.31 14.18
C LYS A 325 -1.13 -13.60 12.88
N ALA A 326 -0.94 -12.29 12.91
CA ALA A 326 -0.52 -11.53 11.74
C ALA A 326 0.86 -11.97 11.25
N PHE A 327 1.81 -12.26 12.16
CA PHE A 327 3.17 -12.67 11.82
C PHE A 327 3.35 -14.19 11.67
N GLU A 328 2.36 -15.01 12.05
CA GLU A 328 2.41 -16.49 11.90
C GLU A 328 2.82 -16.96 10.49
N PRO A 329 2.25 -16.41 9.39
CA PRO A 329 2.51 -16.91 8.04
C PRO A 329 4.01 -16.89 7.68
N PHE A 330 4.72 -15.83 8.09
CA PHE A 330 6.14 -15.62 7.87
C PHE A 330 7.03 -16.83 8.23
N THR A 331 6.72 -17.56 9.31
CA THR A 331 7.51 -18.74 9.73
C THR A 331 7.22 -19.98 8.88
N SER A 332 5.97 -20.13 8.46
CA SER A 332 5.48 -21.37 7.85
C SER A 332 5.86 -21.53 6.38
N GLY A 333 6.52 -20.53 5.79
CA GLY A 333 6.72 -20.44 4.34
C GLY A 333 5.40 -20.29 3.56
N GLY A 334 4.28 -20.23 4.26
CA GLY A 334 3.04 -19.70 3.74
C GLY A 334 3.22 -18.20 3.66
N SER A 335 3.64 -17.71 2.49
CA SER A 335 3.08 -16.44 2.09
C SER A 335 1.57 -16.64 2.17
N THR A 336 0.91 -15.99 3.13
CA THR A 336 -0.38 -15.45 2.75
C THR A 336 -0.01 -14.51 1.62
N SER A 337 -0.14 -14.97 0.38
CA SER A 337 -0.46 -14.04 -0.68
C SER A 337 -1.59 -13.22 -0.11
N THR A 338 -1.30 -12.00 0.33
CA THR A 338 -2.31 -11.10 0.86
C THR A 338 -3.34 -11.08 -0.23
N ASN A 339 -4.57 -11.45 0.11
CA ASN A 339 -5.63 -11.32 -0.86
C ASN A 339 -5.64 -9.84 -1.23
N ASP A 340 -5.47 -9.51 -2.49
CA ASP A 340 -5.57 -8.16 -2.97
C ASP A 340 -6.35 -8.15 -4.26
N PHE A 341 -6.95 -7.02 -4.57
CA PHE A 341 -7.77 -6.87 -5.75
C PHE A 341 -7.55 -5.52 -6.42
N SER A 342 -8.02 -5.39 -7.64
CA SER A 342 -8.04 -4.11 -8.36
C SER A 342 -9.48 -3.77 -8.76
N VAL A 343 -9.72 -2.48 -9.01
CA VAL A 343 -11.01 -1.96 -9.50
C VAL A 343 -10.73 -1.13 -10.75
N SER A 344 -11.50 -1.36 -11.82
CA SER A 344 -11.41 -0.61 -13.07
C SER A 344 -12.80 -0.37 -13.67
N ALA A 345 -12.94 0.65 -14.51
CA ALA A 345 -14.19 0.95 -15.23
C ALA A 345 -13.96 0.99 -16.74
N SER A 346 -14.84 0.36 -17.51
CA SER A 346 -14.79 0.35 -18.98
C SER A 346 -16.18 0.55 -19.60
N PRO A 347 -16.39 1.62 -20.40
CA PRO A 347 -15.45 2.73 -20.61
C PRO A 347 -15.18 3.53 -19.33
N ALA A 348 -14.01 4.14 -19.21
CA ALA A 348 -13.63 4.96 -18.05
C ALA A 348 -14.23 6.38 -18.09
N SER A 349 -14.95 6.72 -19.16
CA SER A 349 -15.60 8.01 -19.33
C SER A 349 -16.81 7.92 -20.27
N ALA A 350 -17.72 8.89 -20.14
CA ALA A 350 -18.76 9.11 -21.15
C ALA A 350 -19.16 10.59 -21.22
N SER A 351 -19.62 11.00 -22.39
CA SER A 351 -20.25 12.29 -22.62
C SER A 351 -21.76 12.12 -22.73
N VAL A 352 -22.53 12.82 -21.90
CA VAL A 352 -23.98 12.67 -21.77
C VAL A 352 -24.64 14.04 -21.78
N ALA A 353 -25.65 14.23 -22.62
CA ALA A 353 -26.46 15.45 -22.60
C ALA A 353 -27.39 15.49 -21.38
N PRO A 354 -27.84 16.67 -20.92
CA PRO A 354 -28.86 16.77 -19.88
C PRO A 354 -30.12 15.96 -20.26
N GLY A 355 -30.63 15.16 -19.32
CA GLY A 355 -31.72 14.20 -19.54
C GLY A 355 -31.28 12.83 -20.07
N GLY A 356 -30.00 12.64 -20.40
CA GLY A 356 -29.45 11.40 -20.93
C GLY A 356 -28.98 10.40 -19.86
N SER A 357 -28.47 9.26 -20.32
CA SER A 357 -27.86 8.24 -19.48
C SER A 357 -26.61 7.64 -20.11
N ALA A 358 -25.75 7.05 -19.29
CA ALA A 358 -24.60 6.26 -19.71
C ALA A 358 -24.44 5.03 -18.82
N SER A 359 -23.71 4.04 -19.31
CA SER A 359 -23.38 2.82 -18.57
C SER A 359 -21.92 2.47 -18.76
N ALA A 360 -21.30 1.92 -17.71
CA ALA A 360 -19.98 1.32 -17.77
C ALA A 360 -19.95 -0.02 -17.01
N THR A 361 -18.98 -0.87 -17.35
CA THR A 361 -18.70 -2.08 -16.59
C THR A 361 -17.60 -1.77 -15.59
N VAL A 362 -17.88 -2.01 -14.30
CA VAL A 362 -16.88 -2.00 -13.23
C VAL A 362 -16.35 -3.41 -13.08
N SER A 363 -15.08 -3.61 -13.37
CA SER A 363 -14.41 -4.90 -13.25
C SER A 363 -13.54 -4.93 -12.01
N THR A 364 -13.65 -6.01 -11.25
CA THR A 364 -12.69 -6.35 -10.21
C THR A 364 -11.80 -7.49 -10.68
N ALA A 365 -10.55 -7.53 -10.25
CA ALA A 365 -9.66 -8.66 -10.50
C ALA A 365 -8.85 -8.98 -9.25
N VAL A 366 -8.49 -10.25 -9.08
CA VAL A 366 -7.55 -10.67 -8.04
C VAL A 366 -6.15 -10.20 -8.43
N SER A 367 -5.56 -9.34 -7.61
CA SER A 367 -4.18 -8.85 -7.77
C SER A 367 -3.18 -9.82 -7.11
N SER A 368 -3.56 -10.38 -5.96
CA SER A 368 -2.83 -11.45 -5.28
C SER A 368 -3.78 -12.27 -4.39
N GLY A 369 -3.40 -13.50 -4.09
CA GLY A 369 -4.15 -14.40 -3.20
C GLY A 369 -5.51 -14.89 -3.72
N SER A 370 -6.44 -15.06 -2.80
CA SER A 370 -7.78 -15.59 -3.03
C SER A 370 -8.80 -14.47 -3.28
N ALA A 371 -9.79 -14.76 -4.12
CA ALA A 371 -10.86 -13.82 -4.41
C ALA A 371 -11.69 -13.48 -3.16
N GLN A 372 -11.86 -12.18 -2.89
CA GLN A 372 -12.63 -11.67 -1.75
C GLN A 372 -13.95 -11.06 -2.18
N THR A 373 -14.90 -10.94 -1.26
CA THR A 373 -16.10 -10.11 -1.47
C THR A 373 -15.72 -8.64 -1.43
N VAL A 374 -15.88 -7.95 -2.55
CA VAL A 374 -15.65 -6.52 -2.74
C VAL A 374 -17.00 -5.81 -2.70
N SER A 375 -17.18 -4.93 -1.71
CA SER A 375 -18.32 -4.01 -1.65
C SER A 375 -18.01 -2.76 -2.47
N LEU A 376 -18.88 -2.39 -3.40
CA LEU A 376 -18.66 -1.29 -4.34
C LEU A 376 -19.54 -0.09 -3.98
N THR A 377 -18.94 1.09 -3.94
CA THR A 377 -19.63 2.37 -3.69
C THR A 377 -19.19 3.43 -4.69
N THR A 378 -19.98 4.51 -4.81
CA THR A 378 -19.65 5.66 -5.66
C THR A 378 -19.80 6.97 -4.90
N SER A 379 -18.93 7.94 -5.20
CA SER A 379 -19.00 9.30 -4.65
C SER A 379 -18.64 10.35 -5.72
N GLY A 380 -18.88 11.63 -5.43
CA GLY A 380 -18.49 12.74 -6.32
C GLY A 380 -19.50 13.13 -7.41
N ALA A 381 -20.66 12.48 -7.49
CA ALA A 381 -21.73 12.87 -8.42
C ALA A 381 -22.30 14.27 -8.07
N PRO A 382 -22.47 15.18 -9.06
CA PRO A 382 -23.06 16.49 -8.82
C PRO A 382 -24.57 16.39 -8.58
N SER A 383 -25.17 17.45 -8.03
CA SER A 383 -26.62 17.55 -7.85
C SER A 383 -27.36 17.35 -9.19
N GLY A 384 -28.37 16.48 -9.19
CA GLY A 384 -29.13 16.12 -10.39
C GLY A 384 -28.55 14.96 -11.21
N VAL A 385 -27.40 14.40 -10.84
CA VAL A 385 -26.87 13.16 -11.43
C VAL A 385 -27.13 11.99 -10.47
N THR A 386 -27.73 10.92 -10.98
CA THR A 386 -27.95 9.67 -10.24
C THR A 386 -26.97 8.61 -10.72
N VAL A 387 -26.24 7.99 -9.79
CA VAL A 387 -25.27 6.93 -10.06
C VAL A 387 -25.66 5.69 -9.27
N SER A 388 -25.66 4.52 -9.91
CA SER A 388 -25.98 3.25 -9.27
C SER A 388 -25.08 2.13 -9.77
N LEU A 389 -24.89 1.11 -8.92
CA LEU A 389 -24.13 -0.11 -9.20
C LEU A 389 -25.04 -1.31 -9.03
N SER A 390 -24.99 -2.26 -9.95
CA SER A 390 -25.74 -3.52 -9.86
C SER A 390 -24.91 -4.70 -10.39
N PRO A 391 -24.54 -5.67 -9.52
CA PRO A 391 -24.73 -5.69 -8.07
C PRO A 391 -23.83 -4.69 -7.32
N THR A 392 -24.17 -4.33 -6.07
CA THR A 392 -23.32 -3.48 -5.21
C THR A 392 -22.20 -4.23 -4.50
N SER A 393 -22.13 -5.55 -4.65
CA SER A 393 -21.01 -6.37 -4.20
C SER A 393 -20.73 -7.49 -5.19
N VAL A 394 -19.44 -7.83 -5.35
CA VAL A 394 -18.97 -8.90 -6.23
C VAL A 394 -17.85 -9.67 -5.54
N THR A 395 -17.63 -10.93 -5.90
CA THR A 395 -16.37 -11.61 -5.60
C THR A 395 -15.30 -11.10 -6.57
N ALA A 396 -14.07 -10.82 -6.09
CA ALA A 396 -12.98 -10.31 -6.91
C ALA A 396 -12.75 -11.21 -8.16
N GLY A 397 -12.72 -10.60 -9.34
CA GLY A 397 -12.83 -11.28 -10.64
C GLY A 397 -14.22 -11.16 -11.28
N GLY A 398 -15.22 -10.72 -10.51
CA GLY A 398 -16.57 -10.40 -10.97
C GLY A 398 -16.71 -8.94 -11.42
N THR A 399 -17.88 -8.65 -12.00
CA THR A 399 -18.20 -7.34 -12.59
C THR A 399 -19.50 -6.78 -12.05
N SER A 400 -19.60 -5.45 -12.00
CA SER A 400 -20.82 -4.70 -11.69
C SER A 400 -21.15 -3.71 -12.81
N THR A 401 -22.43 -3.45 -13.06
CA THR A 401 -22.86 -2.42 -14.01
C THR A 401 -23.01 -1.09 -13.30
N LEU A 402 -22.24 -0.08 -13.71
CA LEU A 402 -22.41 1.32 -13.33
C LEU A 402 -23.44 1.96 -14.27
N SER A 403 -24.53 2.49 -13.73
CA SER A 403 -25.54 3.25 -14.47
C SER A 403 -25.58 4.70 -14.00
N VAL A 404 -25.49 5.63 -14.94
CA VAL A 404 -25.49 7.08 -14.70
C VAL A 404 -26.67 7.71 -15.44
N THR A 405 -27.49 8.48 -14.74
CA THR A 405 -28.58 9.29 -15.32
C THR A 405 -28.32 10.76 -15.00
N VAL A 406 -28.38 11.61 -16.02
CA VAL A 406 -28.14 13.06 -15.90
C VAL A 406 -29.47 13.80 -15.96
N GLY A 407 -29.81 14.56 -14.91
CA GLY A 407 -31.00 15.41 -14.89
C GLY A 407 -30.95 16.51 -15.96
N SER A 408 -32.12 17.00 -16.37
CA SER A 408 -32.24 18.01 -17.44
C SER A 408 -31.66 19.38 -17.11
N SER A 409 -31.45 19.68 -15.83
CA SER A 409 -30.90 20.95 -15.33
C SER A 409 -29.43 20.87 -14.92
N VAL A 410 -28.75 19.74 -15.15
CA VAL A 410 -27.34 19.58 -14.79
C VAL A 410 -26.49 20.45 -15.72
N ALA A 411 -25.63 21.28 -15.13
CA ALA A 411 -24.76 22.18 -15.88
C ALA A 411 -23.77 21.39 -16.75
N ALA A 412 -23.38 21.98 -17.87
CA ALA A 412 -22.30 21.45 -18.68
C ALA A 412 -20.99 21.48 -17.88
N GLY A 413 -20.21 20.41 -17.96
CA GLY A 413 -18.97 20.27 -17.20
C GLY A 413 -18.50 18.83 -17.12
N THR A 414 -17.27 18.65 -16.66
CA THR A 414 -16.71 17.32 -16.41
C THR A 414 -16.72 17.05 -14.91
N TYR A 415 -17.31 15.92 -14.53
CA TYR A 415 -17.52 15.50 -13.15
C TYR A 415 -16.80 14.16 -12.92
N PRO A 416 -15.78 14.12 -12.04
CA PRO A 416 -15.14 12.88 -11.67
C PRO A 416 -16.03 12.12 -10.67
N ILE A 417 -16.48 10.93 -11.07
CA ILE A 417 -17.20 10.01 -10.18
C ILE A 417 -16.19 8.97 -9.69
N GLN A 418 -15.93 8.94 -8.39
CA GLN A 418 -15.04 7.96 -7.79
C GLN A 418 -15.81 6.66 -7.52
N ILE A 419 -15.24 5.54 -7.93
CA ILE A 419 -15.77 4.20 -7.68
C ILE A 419 -14.79 3.52 -6.73
N THR A 420 -15.26 3.13 -5.55
CA THR A 420 -14.43 2.53 -4.51
C THR A 420 -14.91 1.11 -4.23
N GLY A 421 -14.00 0.15 -4.36
CA GLY A 421 -14.19 -1.21 -3.86
C GLY A 421 -13.52 -1.37 -2.50
N THR A 422 -14.21 -1.99 -1.56
CA THR A 422 -13.70 -2.30 -0.21
C THR A 422 -13.84 -3.78 0.06
N ALA A 423 -12.73 -4.42 0.45
CA ALA A 423 -12.68 -5.81 0.91
C ALA A 423 -11.93 -5.90 2.25
N ALA A 424 -11.82 -7.10 2.80
CA ALA A 424 -11.05 -7.33 4.03
C ALA A 424 -9.56 -6.98 3.88
N SER A 425 -9.03 -6.91 2.65
CA SER A 425 -7.65 -6.53 2.35
C SER A 425 -7.38 -5.03 2.22
N GLY A 426 -8.42 -4.20 2.27
CA GLY A 426 -8.30 -2.76 2.03
C GLY A 426 -9.26 -2.24 0.97
N SER A 427 -9.03 -1.01 0.52
CA SER A 427 -9.87 -0.35 -0.50
C SER A 427 -9.05 0.12 -1.69
N HIS A 428 -9.61 -0.08 -2.88
CA HIS A 428 -9.07 0.39 -4.16
C HIS A 428 -10.10 1.24 -4.88
N SER A 429 -9.64 2.26 -5.60
CA SER A 429 -10.53 3.17 -6.31
C SER A 429 -10.12 3.38 -7.76
N THR A 430 -11.12 3.64 -8.59
CA THR A 430 -10.96 4.12 -9.96
C THR A 430 -11.89 5.31 -10.21
N THR A 431 -11.59 6.11 -11.23
CA THR A 431 -12.37 7.30 -11.55
C THR A 431 -13.08 7.11 -12.87
N TYR A 432 -14.39 7.33 -12.88
CA TYR A 432 -15.20 7.44 -14.07
C TYR A 432 -15.46 8.92 -14.39
N SER A 433 -15.01 9.39 -15.55
CA SER A 433 -15.13 10.79 -15.95
C SER A 433 -16.44 11.02 -16.72
N LEU A 434 -17.43 11.66 -16.10
CA LEU A 434 -18.68 12.04 -16.74
C LEU A 434 -18.58 13.47 -17.30
N THR A 435 -18.66 13.62 -18.61
CA THR A 435 -18.81 14.93 -19.24
C THR A 435 -20.28 15.18 -19.52
N VAL A 436 -20.89 16.11 -18.78
CA VAL A 436 -22.20 16.64 -19.15
C VAL A 436 -21.97 17.64 -20.27
N THR A 437 -22.44 17.32 -21.47
CA THR A 437 -22.34 18.24 -22.58
C THR A 437 -23.28 19.41 -22.35
N SER A 438 -23.00 20.58 -22.94
CA SER A 438 -24.06 21.57 -23.12
C SER A 438 -25.23 20.89 -23.85
N SER A 439 -26.45 21.38 -23.64
CA SER A 439 -27.65 20.89 -24.33
C SER A 439 -27.52 21.13 -25.85
N GLY A 440 -26.78 20.24 -26.50
CA GLY A 440 -26.40 20.24 -27.91
C GLY A 440 -25.88 18.84 -28.24
N GLY A 441 -26.73 18.03 -28.87
CA GLY A 441 -26.58 16.59 -29.01
C GLY A 441 -25.34 16.13 -29.79
N GLY A 442 -24.88 14.92 -29.44
CA GLY A 442 -23.84 14.23 -30.18
C GLY A 442 -24.30 13.75 -31.55
N GLY A 443 -23.41 13.87 -32.55
CA GLY A 443 -23.24 12.80 -33.54
C GLY A 443 -23.99 12.87 -34.87
N SER A 444 -24.46 14.04 -35.29
CA SER A 444 -24.72 14.38 -36.70
C SER A 444 -24.97 15.87 -36.75
N GLY A 445 -23.91 16.70 -36.82
CA GLY A 445 -24.07 18.15 -36.75
C GLY A 445 -24.87 18.66 -37.95
N SER A 446 -26.19 18.69 -37.80
CA SER A 446 -27.14 19.26 -38.74
C SER A 446 -27.55 20.62 -38.24
N LEU A 447 -27.64 21.59 -39.14
CA LEU A 447 -28.23 22.89 -38.84
C LEU A 447 -29.71 22.69 -38.46
N SER A 448 -30.09 23.17 -37.28
CA SER A 448 -31.48 23.19 -36.86
C SER A 448 -32.19 24.40 -37.46
N ASN A 449 -33.45 24.22 -37.88
CA ASN A 449 -34.24 25.27 -38.53
C ASN A 449 -33.49 25.92 -39.71
N ALA A 450 -32.82 25.11 -40.53
CA ALA A 450 -31.94 25.57 -41.61
C ALA A 450 -32.69 26.27 -42.75
N GLY A 451 -34.00 26.04 -42.90
CA GLY A 451 -34.88 26.76 -43.82
C GLY A 451 -35.87 27.71 -43.13
N PHE A 452 -35.68 28.04 -41.84
CA PHE A 452 -36.53 28.99 -41.10
C PHE A 452 -38.04 28.70 -41.01
N GLU A 453 -38.48 27.51 -41.46
CA GLU A 453 -39.88 27.08 -41.55
C GLU A 453 -40.62 26.96 -40.21
N THR A 454 -39.91 27.06 -39.08
CA THR A 454 -40.55 27.07 -37.75
C THR A 454 -41.30 28.38 -37.45
N GLY A 455 -41.20 29.39 -38.32
CA GLY A 455 -41.76 30.73 -38.07
C GLY A 455 -41.00 31.51 -37.01
N SER A 456 -39.81 31.04 -36.61
CA SER A 456 -38.90 31.67 -35.65
C SER A 456 -37.48 31.69 -36.21
N LEU A 457 -36.66 32.64 -35.77
CA LEU A 457 -35.22 32.63 -36.05
C LEU A 457 -34.50 31.60 -35.17
N SER A 458 -35.04 31.25 -34.00
CA SER A 458 -34.44 30.26 -33.12
C SER A 458 -34.28 28.90 -33.83
N PRO A 459 -33.13 28.20 -33.67
CA PRO A 459 -32.01 28.47 -32.76
C PRO A 459 -30.91 29.37 -33.33
N TRP A 460 -31.11 30.02 -34.48
CA TRP A 460 -30.18 31.03 -34.97
C TRP A 460 -30.22 32.27 -34.09
N THR A 461 -29.03 32.77 -33.76
CA THR A 461 -28.86 34.03 -33.04
C THR A 461 -28.64 35.11 -34.08
N CYS A 462 -29.51 36.12 -34.10
CA CYS A 462 -29.43 37.21 -35.06
C CYS A 462 -29.18 38.54 -34.38
N GLN A 463 -28.38 39.39 -35.02
CA GLN A 463 -28.22 40.79 -34.65
C GLN A 463 -29.55 41.54 -34.71
N SER A 464 -29.63 42.65 -33.98
CA SER A 464 -30.84 43.45 -33.82
C SER A 464 -31.51 43.80 -35.15
N GLY A 465 -32.83 43.60 -35.25
CA GLY A 465 -33.59 43.84 -36.48
C GLY A 465 -33.71 42.64 -37.43
N GLY A 466 -33.03 41.52 -37.13
CA GLY A 466 -33.31 40.24 -37.78
C GLY A 466 -34.74 39.79 -37.53
N ALA A 467 -35.41 39.25 -38.55
CA ALA A 467 -36.79 38.76 -38.45
C ALA A 467 -37.02 37.57 -39.39
N VAL A 468 -38.09 36.80 -39.13
CA VAL A 468 -38.62 35.87 -40.13
C VAL A 468 -39.47 36.66 -41.13
N ALA A 469 -39.30 36.38 -42.42
CA ALA A 469 -40.08 36.96 -43.51
C ALA A 469 -40.96 35.90 -44.18
N THR A 470 -42.14 36.30 -44.64
CA THR A 470 -43.03 35.48 -45.49
C THR A 470 -42.90 35.84 -46.99
N SER A 471 -42.09 36.85 -47.32
CA SER A 471 -41.72 37.21 -48.68
C SER A 471 -40.49 38.15 -48.69
N PRO A 472 -39.50 37.95 -49.57
CA PRO A 472 -39.33 36.76 -50.41
C PRO A 472 -38.99 35.51 -49.58
N VAL A 473 -39.37 34.33 -50.09
CA VAL A 473 -39.00 33.00 -49.57
C VAL A 473 -38.44 32.19 -50.74
N HIS A 474 -37.43 31.35 -50.51
CA HIS A 474 -36.88 30.51 -51.58
C HIS A 474 -37.71 29.24 -51.74
N SER A 475 -38.00 28.57 -50.64
CA SER A 475 -38.95 27.48 -50.56
C SER A 475 -39.80 27.60 -49.27
N GLY A 476 -40.81 26.76 -49.11
CA GLY A 476 -41.65 26.79 -47.90
C GLY A 476 -42.45 28.08 -47.70
N SER A 477 -42.61 28.48 -46.43
CA SER A 477 -43.44 29.59 -45.98
C SER A 477 -42.64 30.75 -45.39
N TYR A 478 -41.38 30.54 -45.02
CA TYR A 478 -40.59 31.47 -44.24
C TYR A 478 -39.13 31.54 -44.70
N ALA A 479 -38.50 32.70 -44.56
CA ALA A 479 -37.06 32.88 -44.74
C ALA A 479 -36.50 33.80 -43.65
N ALA A 480 -35.19 33.77 -43.41
CA ALA A 480 -34.55 34.77 -42.56
C ALA A 480 -34.39 36.09 -43.31
N LYS A 481 -34.79 37.19 -42.67
CA LYS A 481 -34.48 38.56 -43.09
C LYS A 481 -33.44 39.16 -42.17
N LEU A 482 -32.31 39.50 -42.74
CA LEU A 482 -31.19 40.16 -42.09
C LEU A 482 -31.32 41.67 -42.25
N ALA A 483 -30.91 42.41 -41.23
CA ALA A 483 -30.99 43.87 -41.19
C ALA A 483 -29.61 44.52 -40.97
N PRO A 484 -28.76 44.58 -42.02
CA PRO A 484 -27.53 45.36 -41.96
C PRO A 484 -27.82 46.85 -41.76
N THR A 485 -27.00 47.51 -40.93
CA THR A 485 -27.05 48.97 -40.72
C THR A 485 -25.67 49.56 -41.00
N SER A 486 -25.46 50.86 -40.74
CA SER A 486 -24.12 51.45 -40.79
C SER A 486 -23.17 50.90 -39.70
N SER A 487 -23.69 50.27 -38.66
CA SER A 487 -22.92 49.78 -37.51
C SER A 487 -22.93 48.25 -37.34
N GLN A 488 -23.66 47.51 -38.17
CA GLN A 488 -23.70 46.05 -38.11
C GLN A 488 -23.95 45.42 -39.49
N THR A 489 -23.53 44.16 -39.65
CA THR A 489 -23.74 43.34 -40.86
C THR A 489 -25.11 42.63 -40.88
N GLY A 490 -25.84 42.66 -39.78
CA GLY A 490 -27.13 41.99 -39.63
C GLY A 490 -26.99 40.47 -39.49
N GLU A 491 -25.85 40.00 -38.99
CA GLU A 491 -25.47 38.58 -38.92
C GLU A 491 -26.49 37.72 -38.18
N CYS A 492 -26.75 36.54 -38.73
CA CYS A 492 -27.43 35.44 -38.07
C CYS A 492 -26.50 34.22 -38.05
N ASP A 493 -26.31 33.59 -36.89
CA ASP A 493 -25.39 32.48 -36.74
C ASP A 493 -25.96 31.32 -35.89
N GLN A 494 -25.40 30.13 -36.10
CA GLN A 494 -25.69 28.92 -35.33
C GLN A 494 -24.39 28.16 -35.10
N THR A 495 -24.07 27.89 -33.83
CA THR A 495 -22.90 27.07 -33.46
C THR A 495 -23.30 25.60 -33.37
N ILE A 496 -22.53 24.75 -34.05
CA ILE A 496 -22.76 23.31 -34.16
C ILE A 496 -21.46 22.53 -33.91
N SER A 497 -21.60 21.29 -33.44
CA SER A 497 -20.49 20.36 -33.30
C SER A 497 -20.53 19.32 -34.42
N LEU A 498 -19.45 19.26 -35.19
CA LEU A 498 -19.19 18.35 -36.30
C LEU A 498 -18.08 17.37 -35.92
N LYS A 499 -17.93 16.31 -36.73
CA LYS A 499 -16.79 15.40 -36.58
C LYS A 499 -15.49 16.17 -36.84
N ALA A 500 -14.57 16.14 -35.88
CA ALA A 500 -13.25 16.76 -35.98
C ALA A 500 -12.45 16.26 -37.20
N ASN A 501 -11.53 17.09 -37.69
CA ASN A 501 -10.66 16.80 -38.84
C ASN A 501 -11.41 16.25 -40.07
N THR A 502 -12.66 16.68 -40.30
CA THR A 502 -13.50 16.22 -41.41
C THR A 502 -13.87 17.40 -42.31
N THR A 503 -13.83 17.19 -43.62
CA THR A 503 -14.23 18.19 -44.62
C THR A 503 -15.74 18.14 -44.83
N TYR A 504 -16.37 19.32 -44.77
CA TYR A 504 -17.80 19.52 -45.02
C TYR A 504 -18.02 20.55 -46.12
N THR A 505 -19.21 20.52 -46.70
CA THR A 505 -19.70 21.51 -47.66
C THR A 505 -20.98 22.15 -47.14
N LEU A 506 -20.91 23.44 -46.82
CA LEU A 506 -22.06 24.29 -46.51
C LEU A 506 -22.65 24.83 -47.82
N LYS A 507 -23.97 24.76 -47.95
CA LYS A 507 -24.72 25.50 -48.97
C LYS A 507 -25.86 26.26 -48.32
N GLY A 508 -26.23 27.40 -48.90
CA GLY A 508 -27.40 28.18 -48.48
C GLY A 508 -27.86 29.09 -49.60
N TRP A 509 -29.16 29.35 -49.67
CA TRP A 509 -29.73 30.28 -50.63
C TRP A 509 -29.76 31.67 -50.00
N VAL A 510 -29.31 32.67 -50.76
CA VAL A 510 -29.33 34.06 -50.33
C VAL A 510 -29.86 34.97 -51.43
N GLN A 511 -30.46 36.09 -51.02
CA GLN A 511 -30.94 37.15 -51.91
C GLN A 511 -30.65 38.51 -51.28
N GLY A 512 -30.02 39.42 -52.02
CA GLY A 512 -29.69 40.76 -51.56
C GLY A 512 -28.33 41.25 -52.05
N ASN A 513 -28.01 42.50 -51.71
CA ASN A 513 -26.72 43.11 -52.04
C ASN A 513 -25.67 42.68 -51.00
N TYR A 514 -24.57 42.11 -51.47
CA TYR A 514 -23.44 41.67 -50.64
C TYR A 514 -23.89 40.70 -49.52
N ALA A 515 -24.57 39.62 -49.93
CA ALA A 515 -24.97 38.54 -49.05
C ALA A 515 -23.83 37.51 -48.91
N TYR A 516 -23.46 37.19 -47.67
CA TYR A 516 -22.38 36.27 -47.32
C TYR A 516 -22.94 35.06 -46.57
N ILE A 517 -22.39 33.88 -46.84
CA ILE A 517 -22.48 32.73 -45.92
C ILE A 517 -21.07 32.29 -45.56
N GLY A 518 -20.89 31.70 -44.39
CA GLY A 518 -19.60 31.20 -43.99
C GLY A 518 -19.59 30.40 -42.70
N VAL A 519 -18.38 30.06 -42.30
CA VAL A 519 -18.06 29.33 -41.08
C VAL A 519 -16.94 30.06 -40.33
N SER A 520 -17.03 30.09 -39.00
CA SER A 520 -16.01 30.62 -38.09
C SER A 520 -15.82 29.67 -36.89
N GLY A 521 -14.85 29.96 -36.01
CA GLY A 521 -14.47 29.09 -34.89
C GLY A 521 -13.33 28.14 -35.25
N ASP A 522 -13.56 26.83 -35.15
CA ASP A 522 -12.57 25.77 -35.42
C ASP A 522 -12.24 25.60 -36.92
N ALA A 523 -12.94 26.33 -37.80
CA ALA A 523 -12.65 26.49 -39.21
C ALA A 523 -13.01 27.92 -39.65
N SER A 524 -12.45 28.41 -40.76
CA SER A 524 -12.79 29.72 -41.32
C SER A 524 -12.84 29.68 -42.84
N ALA A 525 -14.01 29.95 -43.40
CA ALA A 525 -14.25 30.05 -44.84
C ALA A 525 -15.55 30.81 -45.11
N SER A 526 -15.64 31.52 -46.23
CA SER A 526 -16.86 32.24 -46.63
C SER A 526 -16.97 32.40 -48.14
N ASN A 527 -18.18 32.70 -48.60
CA ASN A 527 -18.50 33.02 -49.98
C ASN A 527 -19.63 34.06 -50.02
N TRP A 528 -19.75 34.82 -51.11
CA TRP A 528 -20.72 35.92 -51.20
C TRP A 528 -21.24 36.16 -52.62
N THR A 529 -22.37 36.84 -52.71
CA THR A 529 -22.97 37.29 -53.96
C THR A 529 -23.73 38.60 -53.79
N SER A 530 -24.01 39.29 -54.90
CA SER A 530 -24.92 40.44 -54.97
C SER A 530 -25.94 40.18 -56.05
N SER A 531 -27.14 39.76 -55.66
CA SER A 531 -28.22 39.40 -56.59
C SER A 531 -29.58 39.79 -56.02
N SER A 532 -30.43 40.34 -56.89
CA SER A 532 -31.85 40.61 -56.58
C SER A 532 -32.73 39.35 -56.67
N SER A 533 -32.18 38.23 -57.13
CA SER A 533 -32.81 36.91 -57.18
C SER A 533 -32.07 35.91 -56.29
N TRP A 534 -32.76 34.87 -55.80
CA TRP A 534 -32.15 33.82 -55.00
C TRP A 534 -30.96 33.17 -55.70
N SER A 535 -29.84 33.08 -54.99
CA SER A 535 -28.59 32.49 -55.45
C SER A 535 -28.07 31.52 -54.41
N GLN A 536 -27.72 30.30 -54.81
CA GLN A 536 -27.12 29.34 -53.89
C GLN A 536 -25.62 29.59 -53.79
N LEU A 537 -25.15 29.83 -52.58
CA LEU A 537 -23.74 29.89 -52.26
C LEU A 537 -23.25 28.52 -51.76
N THR A 538 -21.97 28.23 -51.97
CA THR A 538 -21.30 27.01 -51.49
C THR A 538 -19.97 27.37 -50.84
N VAL A 539 -19.69 26.78 -49.68
CA VAL A 539 -18.46 26.97 -48.89
C VAL A 539 -17.95 25.58 -48.44
N SER A 540 -16.73 25.23 -48.82
CA SER A 540 -16.07 24.01 -48.31
C SER A 540 -15.11 24.36 -47.19
N PHE A 541 -15.12 23.59 -46.11
CA PHE A 541 -14.23 23.79 -44.96
C PHE A 541 -13.87 22.46 -44.29
N THR A 542 -12.74 22.43 -43.58
CA THR A 542 -12.33 21.29 -42.76
C THR A 542 -12.30 21.73 -41.31
N THR A 543 -13.04 21.03 -40.45
CA THR A 543 -13.03 21.29 -39.00
C THR A 543 -11.65 20.98 -38.41
N GLY A 544 -11.17 21.80 -37.49
CA GLY A 544 -10.03 21.47 -36.64
C GLY A 544 -10.30 20.34 -35.64
N SER A 545 -9.52 20.32 -34.57
CA SER A 545 -9.53 19.24 -33.58
C SER A 545 -10.72 19.31 -32.61
N SER A 546 -11.35 20.48 -32.46
CA SER A 546 -12.52 20.62 -31.57
C SER A 546 -13.82 20.22 -32.25
N GLY A 547 -13.87 20.22 -33.59
CA GLY A 547 -15.06 19.93 -34.37
C GLY A 547 -16.16 20.99 -34.25
N THR A 548 -15.97 22.06 -33.47
CA THR A 548 -17.03 23.02 -33.16
C THR A 548 -16.92 24.26 -34.03
N VAL A 549 -17.93 24.49 -34.86
CA VAL A 549 -17.93 25.60 -35.82
C VAL A 549 -19.20 26.43 -35.69
N THR A 550 -19.09 27.71 -36.01
CA THR A 550 -20.22 28.65 -36.09
C THR A 550 -20.54 28.90 -37.56
N ILE A 551 -21.70 28.45 -38.01
CA ILE A 551 -22.21 28.76 -39.34
C ILE A 551 -22.92 30.11 -39.28
N TYR A 552 -22.60 31.02 -40.19
CA TYR A 552 -23.17 32.36 -40.21
C TYR A 552 -23.66 32.76 -41.60
N VAL A 553 -24.59 33.70 -41.62
CA VAL A 553 -25.03 34.45 -42.79
C VAL A 553 -25.14 35.92 -42.41
N HIS A 554 -24.66 36.82 -43.27
CA HIS A 554 -24.72 38.26 -43.04
C HIS A 554 -24.83 39.05 -44.34
N GLY A 555 -25.26 40.31 -44.24
CA GLY A 555 -25.15 41.27 -45.33
C GLY A 555 -23.93 42.17 -45.17
N TRP A 556 -23.87 43.26 -45.92
CA TRP A 556 -22.83 44.27 -45.76
C TRP A 556 -23.40 45.59 -45.23
N TYR A 557 -22.55 46.32 -44.50
CA TYR A 557 -22.93 47.56 -43.84
C TYR A 557 -23.65 48.52 -44.81
N ALA A 558 -24.84 48.96 -44.38
CA ALA A 558 -25.71 49.89 -45.09
C ALA A 558 -26.11 49.49 -46.54
N GLN A 559 -26.06 48.21 -46.90
CA GLN A 559 -26.43 47.73 -48.25
C GLN A 559 -27.89 47.26 -48.40
N GLY A 560 -28.71 47.44 -47.36
CA GLY A 560 -30.10 47.00 -47.32
C GLY A 560 -30.24 45.55 -46.83
N SER A 561 -31.49 45.09 -46.70
CA SER A 561 -31.77 43.74 -46.18
C SER A 561 -31.25 42.64 -47.11
N VAL A 562 -30.74 41.58 -46.49
CA VAL A 562 -30.42 40.30 -47.13
C VAL A 562 -31.41 39.27 -46.62
N TYR A 563 -31.80 38.34 -47.49
CA TYR A 563 -32.64 37.21 -47.15
C TYR A 563 -31.82 35.92 -47.30
N ALA A 564 -32.08 34.96 -46.41
CA ALA A 564 -31.37 33.70 -46.37
C ALA A 564 -32.33 32.54 -46.08
N ASP A 565 -32.11 31.43 -46.75
CA ASP A 565 -33.03 30.29 -46.72
C ASP A 565 -32.31 28.97 -47.09
N ASP A 566 -32.94 27.85 -46.74
CA ASP A 566 -32.57 26.49 -47.16
C ASP A 566 -31.07 26.14 -47.02
N PHE A 567 -30.53 26.28 -45.81
CA PHE A 567 -29.16 25.86 -45.51
C PHE A 567 -29.02 24.34 -45.45
N THR A 568 -27.92 23.82 -46.00
CA THR A 568 -27.56 22.41 -45.95
C THR A 568 -26.09 22.24 -45.61
N LEU A 569 -25.77 21.17 -44.89
CA LEU A 569 -24.40 20.82 -44.51
C LEU A 569 -24.20 19.32 -44.76
N ALA A 570 -23.16 18.98 -45.53
CA ALA A 570 -22.88 17.60 -45.96
C ALA A 570 -21.40 17.26 -45.88
#